data_AF-A0A239KE48-F1
#
_entry.id   AF-A0A239KE48-F1
#
_cell.length_a   1.000
_cell.length_b   1.000
_cell.length_c   1.000
_cell.angle_alpha   90.00
_cell.angle_beta   90.00
_cell.angle_gamma   90.00
#
_symmetry.space_group_name_H-M   'P 1'
#
loop_
_entity.id
_entity.type
_entity.pdbx_description
1 polymer ?
#
loop_
_entity_poly.entity_id
_entity_poly.type
_entity_poly.pdbx_seq_one_letter_code
_entity_poly.pdbx_strand_id
1 'polypeptide(L)' 'MRMLDNLTEHQRIIKRLGGIRKLSRLLGHRNASTVQGWFQRGQIPAAQMEKVLSAVSQVAA' A
#
# COMPACT_ATOMS: atom_id res chain seq x y z
N MET A 1 -5.34 22.44 9.17
CA MET A 1 -4.42 21.28 9.26
C MET A 1 -4.94 20.20 8.32
N ARG A 2 -4.32 19.99 7.14
CA ARG A 2 -4.72 18.89 6.24
C ARG A 2 -4.15 17.59 6.82
N MET A 3 -5.01 16.66 7.17
CA MET A 3 -4.65 15.33 7.74
C MET A 3 -3.70 14.47 6.87
N LEU A 4 -3.25 14.96 5.71
CA LEU A 4 -2.40 14.24 4.76
C LEU A 4 -0.92 14.64 4.83
N ASP A 5 -0.57 15.69 5.56
CA ASP A 5 0.81 16.21 5.60
C ASP A 5 1.75 15.33 6.44
N ASN A 6 1.20 14.45 7.30
CA ASN A 6 1.97 13.62 8.24
C ASN A 6 2.03 12.13 7.84
N LEU A 7 1.88 11.83 6.54
CA LEU A 7 2.02 10.47 6.03
C LEU A 7 3.46 10.17 5.60
N THR A 8 3.94 9.00 5.99
CA THR A 8 5.17 8.40 5.47
C THR A 8 5.03 8.08 3.98
N GLU A 9 6.17 7.89 3.31
CA GLU A 9 6.20 7.57 1.88
C GLU A 9 5.41 6.29 1.56
N HIS A 10 5.60 5.23 2.37
CA HIS A 10 4.87 3.98 2.23
C HIS A 10 3.35 4.15 2.37
N GLN A 11 2.90 4.99 3.30
CA GLN A 11 1.47 5.26 3.45
C GLN A 11 0.90 6.01 2.23
N ARG A 12 1.68 6.92 1.64
CA ARG A 12 1.29 7.62 0.40
C ARG A 12 1.21 6.66 -0.78
N ILE A 13 2.17 5.73 -0.92
CA ILE A 13 2.14 4.67 -1.94
C ILE A 13 0.87 3.83 -1.79
N ILE A 14 0.57 3.35 -0.57
CA ILE A 14 -0.63 2.53 -0.32
C ILE A 14 -1.91 3.32 -0.65
N LYS A 15 -1.99 4.62 -0.30
CA LYS A 15 -3.15 5.45 -0.66
C LYS A 15 -3.27 5.66 -2.18
N ARG A 16 -2.17 5.94 -2.88
CA ARG A 16 -2.15 6.11 -4.34
C ARG A 16 -2.60 4.85 -5.07
N LEU A 17 -2.26 3.68 -4.53
CA LEU A 17 -2.69 2.37 -5.04
C LEU A 17 -4.17 2.04 -4.77
N GLY A 18 -4.96 3.01 -4.30
CA GLY A 18 -6.38 2.85 -3.97
C GLY A 18 -6.65 2.34 -2.56
N GLY A 19 -5.66 2.46 -1.68
CA GLY A 19 -5.79 2.17 -0.26
C GLY A 19 -5.64 0.69 0.09
N ILE A 20 -5.76 0.41 1.39
CA ILE A 20 -5.48 -0.88 2.01
C ILE A 20 -6.24 -2.03 1.34
N ARG A 21 -7.55 -1.87 1.11
CA ARG A 21 -8.41 -2.93 0.55
C ARG A 21 -8.09 -3.25 -0.91
N LYS A 22 -7.86 -2.21 -1.74
CA LYS A 22 -7.54 -2.41 -3.17
C LYS A 22 -6.17 -3.05 -3.32
N LEU A 23 -5.16 -2.53 -2.62
CA LEU A 23 -3.82 -3.10 -2.63
C LEU A 23 -3.79 -4.54 -2.11
N SER A 24 -4.53 -4.84 -1.04
CA SER A 24 -4.65 -6.21 -0.53
C SER A 24 -5.20 -7.18 -1.58
N ARG A 25 -6.20 -6.76 -2.36
CA ARG A 25 -6.77 -7.58 -3.44
C ARG A 25 -5.79 -7.77 -4.59
N LEU A 26 -5.09 -6.72 -5.00
CA LEU A 26 -4.07 -6.77 -6.06
C LEU A 26 -2.91 -7.71 -5.69
N LEU A 27 -2.52 -7.74 -4.42
CA LEU A 27 -1.47 -8.62 -3.92
C LEU A 27 -1.95 -10.07 -3.66
N GLY A 28 -3.23 -10.37 -3.90
CA GLY A 28 -3.80 -11.71 -3.66
C GLY A 28 -3.94 -12.08 -2.19
N HIS A 29 -3.88 -11.11 -1.27
CA HIS A 29 -4.07 -11.39 0.16
C HIS A 29 -5.54 -11.67 0.48
N ARG A 30 -5.79 -12.77 1.19
CA ARG A 30 -7.13 -13.15 1.69
C ARG A 30 -7.72 -12.10 2.63
N ASN A 31 -6.88 -11.49 3.46
CA ASN A 31 -7.26 -10.49 4.46
C ASN A 31 -6.43 -9.20 4.30
N ALA A 32 -7.09 -8.06 4.51
CA ALA A 32 -6.48 -6.74 4.38
C ALA A 32 -5.60 -6.32 5.57
N SER A 33 -5.55 -7.15 6.62
CA SER A 33 -4.78 -6.88 7.85
C SER A 33 -3.28 -6.75 7.60
N THR A 34 -2.73 -7.46 6.60
CA THR A 34 -1.31 -7.36 6.23
C THR A 34 -0.96 -5.96 5.74
N VAL A 35 -1.72 -5.45 4.76
CA VAL A 35 -1.52 -4.11 4.21
C VAL A 35 -1.90 -3.03 5.22
N GLN A 36 -2.91 -3.29 6.07
CA GLN A 36 -3.24 -2.42 7.19
C GLN A 36 -2.06 -2.28 8.17
N GLY A 37 -1.38 -3.38 8.50
CA GLY A 37 -0.19 -3.37 9.34
C GLY A 37 0.95 -2.56 8.72
N TRP A 38 1.18 -2.67 7.41
CA TRP A 38 2.18 -1.85 6.70
C TRP A 38 1.84 -0.37 6.77
N PHE A 39 0.55 -0.04 6.58
CA PHE A 39 0.07 1.33 6.65
C PHE A 39 0.23 1.91 8.06
N GLN A 40 -0.16 1.18 9.10
CA GLN A 40 -0.04 1.62 10.50
C GLN A 40 1.42 1.81 10.92
N ARG A 41 2.32 0.94 10.46
CA ARG A 41 3.76 1.04 10.74
C ARG A 41 4.50 2.04 9.85
N GLY A 42 3.87 2.55 8.79
CA GLY A 42 4.53 3.43 7.82
C GLY A 42 5.65 2.74 7.02
N GLN A 43 5.60 1.42 6.91
CA GLN A 43 6.68 0.62 6.33
C GLN A 43 6.12 -0.59 5.57
N ILE A 44 6.57 -0.74 4.32
CA ILE A 44 6.37 -1.96 3.52
C ILE A 44 7.66 -2.78 3.60
N PRO A 45 7.62 -4.08 3.94
CA PRO A 45 8.80 -4.94 3.93
C PRO A 45 9.46 -4.95 2.55
N ALA A 46 10.80 -4.88 2.49
CA ALA A 46 11.55 -4.84 1.23
C ALA A 46 11.20 -6.02 0.29
N ALA A 47 11.06 -7.23 0.84
CA ALA A 47 10.66 -8.42 0.09
C ALA A 47 9.25 -8.35 -0.54
N GLN A 48 8.41 -7.40 -0.11
CA GLN A 48 7.08 -7.15 -0.67
C GLN A 48 7.06 -5.91 -1.57
N MET A 49 8.08 -5.06 -1.52
CA MET A 49 8.14 -3.81 -2.29
C MET A 49 8.08 -4.09 -3.79
N GLU A 50 8.81 -5.10 -4.28
CA GLU A 50 8.80 -5.48 -5.69
C GLU A 50 7.38 -5.87 -6.17
N LYS A 51 6.64 -6.64 -5.36
CA LYS A 51 5.25 -7.01 -5.65
C LYS A 51 4.32 -5.80 -5.64
N VAL A 52 4.51 -4.89 -4.70
CA VAL A 52 3.74 -3.64 -4.63
C VAL A 52 3.99 -2.78 -5.87
N LEU A 53 5.25 -2.63 -6.30
CA LEU A 53 5.61 -1.88 -7.50
C LEU A 53 5.06 -2.54 -8.77
N SER A 54 5.12 -3.87 -8.87
CA SER A 54 4.50 -4.61 -9.99
C SER A 54 2.97 -4.39 -10.04
N ALA A 55 2.31 -4.32 -8.88
CA ALA A 55 0.88 -3.98 -8.80
C ALA A 55 0.58 -2.54 -9.25
N VAL A 56 1.52 -1.58 -9.11
CA VAL A 56 1.37 -0.22 -9.66
C VAL A 56 1.25 -0.26 -11.18
N SER A 57 2.11 -1.04 -11.84
CA SER A 57 2.13 -1.14 -13.31
C SER A 57 0.83 -1.66 -13.89
N GLN A 58 0.08 -2.47 -13.15
CA GLN A 58 -1.21 -3.03 -13.60
C GLN A 58 -2.39 -2.07 -13.42
N VAL A 59 -2.23 -0.98 -12.64
CA VAL A 59 -3.30 0.00 -12.39
C VAL A 59 -3.18 1.22 -13.32
N ALA A 60 -2.00 1.44 -13.91
CA ALA A 60 -1.73 2.54 -14.84
C ALA A 60 -1.96 2.19 -16.32
N ALA A 61 -2.31 0.93 -16.63
CA ALA A 61 -2.77 0.46 -17.94
C ALA A 61 -4.31 0.48 -18.00
#